data_AF-A0A7V9T6P1-F1
#
_entry.id   AF-A0A7V9T6P1-F1
#
_cell.length_a   1.000
_cell.length_b   1.000
_cell.length_c   1.000
_cell.angle_alpha   90.00
_cell.angle_beta   90.00
_cell.angle_gamma   90.00
#
_symmetry.space_group_name_H-M   'P 1'
#
loop_
_entity.id
_entity.type
_entity.pdbx_description
1 polymer ?
#
loop_
_entity_poly.entity_id
_entity_poly.type
_entity_poly.pdbx_seq_one_letter_code
_entity_poly.pdbx_strand_id
1 'polypeptide(L)'
;LTVSVTGGGPDLNQLLLQKRNGKHYLLLWRDVQVYEKYPLATQIEIEPTRLTVQLGTARPMAIYRPNSQPEPRRTYSARTSIALNLRGSLKIIEIG
;
A
#
# COMPACT_ATOMS: atom_id res chain seq x y z
N LEU A 1 -2.10 -12.05 13.46
CA LEU A 1 -1.28 -10.87 13.08
C LEU A 1 -2.10 -9.62 13.37
N THR A 2 -1.59 -8.68 14.14
CA THR A 2 -2.28 -7.40 14.40
C THR A 2 -1.66 -6.31 13.54
N VAL A 3 -2.49 -5.64 12.75
CA VAL A 3 -2.10 -4.55 11.85
C VAL A 3 -3.05 -3.37 12.07
N SER A 4 -2.51 -2.17 12.23
CA SER A 4 -3.27 -0.93 12.15
C SER A 4 -2.66 0.00 11.11
N VAL A 5 -3.52 0.72 10.38
CA VAL A 5 -3.11 1.70 9.39
C VAL A 5 -3.71 3.03 9.80
N THR A 6 -2.89 4.07 9.79
CA THR A 6 -3.29 5.44 10.15
C THR A 6 -2.88 6.42 9.06
N GLY A 7 -3.59 7.54 8.99
CA GLY A 7 -3.53 8.47 7.85
C GLY A 7 -4.48 8.02 6.72
N GLY A 8 -4.29 8.55 5.51
CA GLY A 8 -4.92 8.01 4.31
C GLY A 8 -6.25 8.61 3.89
N GLY A 9 -6.93 9.31 4.80
CA GLY A 9 -8.22 9.93 4.49
C GLY A 9 -9.37 8.92 4.34
N PRO A 10 -10.58 9.42 4.03
CA PRO A 10 -11.80 8.61 3.93
C PRO A 10 -11.81 7.68 2.70
N ASP A 11 -10.94 7.92 1.74
CA ASP A 11 -10.80 7.17 0.48
C ASP A 11 -9.80 6.01 0.57
N LEU A 12 -9.12 5.84 1.72
CA LEU A 12 -8.23 4.72 1.97
C LEU A 12 -9.01 3.41 2.09
N ASN A 13 -8.61 2.44 1.27
CA ASN A 13 -9.05 1.07 1.37
C ASN A 13 -7.90 0.16 1.78
N GLN A 14 -8.22 -0.87 2.56
CA GLN A 14 -7.26 -1.84 3.05
C GLN A 14 -7.83 -3.26 3.06
N LEU A 15 -6.97 -4.25 2.79
CA LEU A 15 -7.31 -5.66 2.88
C LEU A 15 -6.10 -6.47 3.34
N LEU A 16 -6.27 -7.24 4.42
CA LEU A 16 -5.25 -8.15 4.93
C LEU A 16 -5.59 -9.58 4.51
N LEU A 17 -4.65 -10.23 3.84
CA LEU A 17 -4.79 -11.60 3.34
C LEU A 17 -3.64 -12.47 3.83
N GLN A 18 -3.87 -13.78 3.89
CA GLN A 18 -2.83 -14.78 4.12
C GLN A 18 -2.79 -15.73 2.93
N LYS A 19 -1.61 -15.90 2.31
CA LYS A 19 -1.43 -16.91 1.27
C LYS A 19 -1.17 -18.29 1.91
N ARG A 20 -1.33 -19.36 1.13
CA ARG A 20 -1.10 -20.76 1.56
C ARG A 20 0.28 -21.01 2.17
N ASN A 21 1.30 -20.23 1.78
CA ASN A 21 2.64 -20.29 2.33
C ASN A 21 2.78 -19.67 3.74
N GLY A 22 1.67 -19.26 4.38
CA GLY A 22 1.64 -18.67 5.71
C GLY A 22 2.00 -17.18 5.75
N LYS A 23 2.48 -16.60 4.64
CA LYS A 23 2.84 -15.18 4.56
C LYS A 23 1.59 -14.29 4.48
N HIS A 24 1.68 -13.16 5.15
CA HIS A 24 0.60 -12.17 5.19
C HIS A 24 0.88 -11.03 4.21
N TYR A 25 -0.18 -10.54 3.58
CA TYR A 25 -0.12 -9.47 2.59
C TYR A 25 -1.16 -8.41 2.92
N LEU A 26 -0.71 -7.18 3.13
CA LEU A 26 -1.58 -6.02 3.30
C LEU A 26 -1.66 -5.27 1.98
N LEU A 27 -2.86 -5.21 1.40
CA LEU A 27 -3.19 -4.43 0.21
C LEU A 27 -3.72 -3.07 0.65
N LEU A 28 -3.20 -2.00 0.04
CA LEU A 28 -3.58 -0.62 0.31
C LEU A 28 -3.81 0.12 -1.01
N TRP A 29 -4.96 0.76 -1.17
CA TRP A 29 -5.27 1.60 -2.34
C TRP A 29 -6.20 2.74 -1.95
N ARG A 30 -6.31 3.74 -2.82
CA ARG A 30 -7.27 4.84 -2.69
C ARG A 30 -8.24 4.75 -3.84
N ASP A 31 -9.54 4.82 -3.56
CA ASP A 31 -10.57 4.81 -4.61
C ASP A 31 -10.76 6.22 -5.19
N VAL A 32 -9.70 6.70 -5.85
CA VAL A 32 -9.66 8.01 -6.48
C VAL A 32 -9.08 7.84 -7.87
N GLN A 33 -9.83 8.26 -8.87
CA GLN A 33 -9.35 8.46 -10.23
C GLN A 33 -9.88 9.80 -10.71
N VAL A 34 -8.98 10.67 -11.18
CA VAL A 34 -9.33 11.98 -11.72
C VAL A 34 -8.82 12.00 -13.15
N TYR A 35 -9.67 12.41 -14.08
CA TYR A 35 -9.33 12.54 -15.50
C TYR A 35 -9.48 14.00 -15.92
N GLU A 36 -8.64 14.45 -16.85
CA GLU A 36 -8.87 15.71 -17.55
C GLU A 36 -10.18 15.67 -18.32
N LYS A 37 -10.82 16.83 -18.45
CA LYS A 37 -12.03 16.95 -19.27
C LYS A 37 -11.71 16.62 -20.73
N TYR A 38 -12.69 16.03 -21.40
CA TYR A 38 -12.65 15.79 -22.85
C TYR A 38 -12.29 17.07 -23.62
N PRO A 39 -11.49 17.00 -24.71
CA PRO A 39 -11.03 15.81 -25.44
C PRO A 39 -9.75 15.15 -24.91
N LEU A 40 -9.08 15.73 -23.91
CA LEU A 40 -7.73 15.32 -23.55
C LEU A 40 -7.68 14.08 -22.67
N ALA A 41 -8.74 13.77 -21.90
CA ALA A 41 -8.97 12.52 -21.16
C ALA A 41 -7.69 11.83 -20.62
N THR A 42 -6.74 12.61 -20.08
CA THR A 42 -5.54 12.07 -19.45
C THR A 42 -5.82 11.87 -17.97
N GLN A 43 -5.25 10.82 -17.38
CA GLN A 43 -5.37 10.59 -15.95
C GLN A 43 -4.51 11.62 -15.20
N ILE A 44 -5.12 12.38 -14.29
CA ILE A 44 -4.43 13.34 -13.44
C ILE A 44 -3.73 12.58 -12.31
N GLU A 45 -2.45 12.91 -12.08
CA GLU A 45 -1.69 12.31 -11.00
C GLU A 45 -2.26 12.77 -9.65
N ILE A 46 -2.63 11.80 -8.80
CA ILE A 46 -3.18 12.08 -7.48
C ILE A 46 -2.06 12.34 -6.50
N GLU A 47 -2.16 13.44 -5.75
CA GLU A 47 -1.23 13.80 -4.68
C GLU A 47 -1.08 12.64 -3.67
N PRO A 48 0.16 12.33 -3.25
CA PRO A 48 0.40 11.21 -2.36
C PRO A 48 -0.07 11.55 -0.95
N THR A 49 -0.83 10.64 -0.35
CA THR A 49 -1.17 10.71 1.07
C THR A 49 -0.21 9.85 1.88
N ARG A 50 0.29 10.39 2.99
CA ARG A 50 1.16 9.66 3.91
C ARG A 50 0.33 8.71 4.78
N LEU A 51 0.78 7.47 4.84
CA LEU A 51 0.24 6.42 5.69
C LEU A 51 1.31 5.94 6.66
N THR A 52 0.87 5.51 7.84
CA THR A 52 1.69 4.74 8.77
C THR A 52 1.04 3.39 9.01
N VAL A 53 1.79 2.31 8.73
CA VAL A 53 1.39 0.94 9.02
C VAL A 53 2.11 0.50 10.28
N GLN A 54 1.35 0.08 11.28
CA GLN A 54 1.84 -0.39 12.55
C GLN A 54 1.49 -1.86 12.74
N LEU A 55 2.46 -2.64 13.19
CA LEU A 55 2.35 -4.06 13.49
C LEU A 55 2.46 -4.27 15.01
N GLY A 56 1.75 -5.27 15.52
CA GLY A 56 1.83 -5.65 16.94
C GLY A 56 3.20 -6.24 17.33
N THR A 57 3.96 -6.80 16.38
CA THR A 57 5.31 -7.34 16.61
C THR A 57 6.24 -6.99 15.46
N ALA A 58 7.54 -6.92 15.73
CA ALA A 58 8.54 -6.58 14.73
C ALA A 58 8.66 -7.70 13.69
N ARG A 59 8.45 -7.36 12.41
CA ARG A 59 8.46 -8.33 11.29
C ARG A 59 9.16 -7.72 10.07
N PRO A 60 9.87 -8.53 9.26
CA PRO A 60 10.41 -8.04 8.00
C PRO A 60 9.27 -7.69 7.06
N MET A 61 9.46 -6.67 6.23
CA MET A 61 8.43 -6.20 5.31
C MET A 61 8.99 -5.97 3.91
N ALA A 62 8.18 -6.24 2.88
CA ALA A 62 8.52 -5.94 1.50
C ALA A 62 7.36 -5.25 0.79
N ILE A 63 7.64 -4.13 0.12
CA ILE A 63 6.64 -3.31 -0.59
C ILE A 63 6.69 -3.62 -2.07
N TYR A 64 5.54 -3.98 -2.64
CA TYR A 64 5.35 -4.24 -4.05
C TYR A 64 4.44 -3.20 -4.70
N ARG A 65 4.65 -3.00 -6.00
CA ARG A 65 3.79 -2.24 -6.92
C ARG A 65 3.48 -3.14 -8.11
N PRO A 66 2.35 -3.87 -8.07
CA PRO A 66 2.07 -4.97 -9.01
C PRO A 66 2.13 -4.56 -10.48
N ASN A 67 1.66 -3.36 -10.80
CA ASN A 67 1.61 -2.87 -12.18
C ASN A 67 2.96 -2.35 -12.70
N SER A 68 4.00 -2.30 -11.86
CA SER A 68 5.34 -1.87 -12.30
C SER A 68 6.29 -3.05 -12.50
N GLN A 69 6.45 -3.91 -11.49
CA GLN A 69 7.46 -4.97 -11.48
C GLN A 69 7.04 -6.11 -10.51
N PRO A 70 7.45 -7.36 -10.78
CA PRO A 70 7.16 -8.50 -9.92
C PRO A 70 7.97 -8.49 -8.60
N GLU A 71 9.16 -7.88 -8.62
CA GLU A 71 10.05 -7.81 -7.47
C GLU A 71 9.65 -6.73 -6.45
N PRO A 72 10.02 -6.88 -5.16
CA PRO A 72 9.74 -5.86 -4.16
C PRO A 72 10.51 -4.59 -4.48
N ARG A 73 9.79 -3.47 -4.54
CA ARG A 73 10.38 -2.15 -4.76
C ARG A 73 11.24 -1.68 -3.57
N ARG A 74 10.89 -2.12 -2.36
CA ARG A 74 11.64 -1.86 -1.12
C ARG A 74 11.47 -3.00 -0.15
N THR A 75 12.53 -3.34 0.57
CA THR A 75 12.51 -4.29 1.68
C THR A 75 12.96 -3.60 2.96
N TYR A 76 12.47 -4.10 4.08
CA TYR A 76 12.80 -3.61 5.41
C TYR A 76 13.13 -4.79 6.32
N SER A 77 14.19 -4.63 7.10
CA SER A 77 14.46 -5.47 8.27
C SER A 77 13.31 -5.40 9.29
N ALA A 78 13.29 -6.37 10.20
CA ALA A 78 12.24 -6.52 11.20
C ALA A 78 11.97 -5.21 11.95
N ARG A 79 10.72 -4.74 11.87
CA ARG A 79 10.27 -3.52 12.56
C ARG A 79 8.77 -3.56 12.79
N THR A 80 8.30 -2.71 13.70
CA THR A 80 6.89 -2.61 14.05
C THR A 80 6.16 -1.54 13.25
N SER A 81 6.87 -0.65 12.55
CA SER A 81 6.24 0.50 11.90
C SER A 81 6.92 0.85 10.58
N ILE A 82 6.12 1.22 9.57
CA ILE A 82 6.61 1.85 8.34
C ILE A 82 5.72 3.01 7.93
N ALA A 83 6.34 4.07 7.43
CA ALA A 83 5.64 5.15 6.73
C ALA A 83 5.73 4.94 5.21
N LEU A 84 4.63 5.18 4.50
CA LEU A 84 4.59 5.09 3.04
C LEU A 84 3.61 6.08 2.43
N ASN A 85 3.94 6.54 1.22
CA ASN A 85 3.11 7.47 0.46
C ASN A 85 2.22 6.72 -0.52
N LEU A 86 0.90 6.82 -0.39
CA LEU A 86 -0.08 6.17 -1.26
C LEU A 86 -0.76 7.20 -2.17
N ARG A 87 -0.70 6.96 -3.48
CA ARG A 87 -1.46 7.70 -4.51
C ARG A 87 -2.75 6.91 -4.83
N GLY A 88 -3.31 7.03 -6.03
CA GLY A 88 -4.44 6.20 -6.48
C GLY A 88 -4.10 4.74 -6.82
N SER A 89 -2.82 4.35 -6.81
CA SER A 89 -2.41 3.00 -7.21
C SER A 89 -2.24 2.02 -6.04
N LEU A 90 -2.57 0.75 -6.30
CA LEU A 90 -2.41 -0.35 -5.35
C LEU A 90 -0.95 -0.52 -4.90
N LYS A 91 -0.77 -0.63 -3.59
CA LYS A 91 0.46 -1.12 -2.97
C LYS A 91 0.18 -2.39 -2.18
N ILE A 92 1.13 -3.30 -2.21
CA ILE A 92 1.09 -4.53 -1.42
C ILE A 92 2.28 -4.53 -0.47
N ILE A 93 2.06 -4.88 0.79
CA ILE A 93 3.10 -5.08 1.78
C ILE A 93 3.08 -6.55 2.18
N GLU A 94 4.12 -7.29 1.83
CA GLU A 94 4.38 -8.61 2.41
C GLU A 94 4.91 -8.42 3.83
N ILE A 95 4.37 -9.20 4.77
CA ILE A 95 4.73 -9.21 6.18
C ILE A 95 5.20 -10.64 6.51
N GLY A 96 6.48 -10.77 6.87
CA GLY A 96 7.11 -12.05 7.24
C GLY A 96 6.85 -12.47 8.67
#